data_AF-A0A183HFS8-F1
#
_entry.id   AF-A0A183HFS8-F1
#
_cell.length_a   1.000
_cell.length_b   1.000
_cell.length_c   1.000
_cell.angle_alpha   90.00
_cell.angle_beta   90.00
_cell.angle_gamma   90.00
#
_symmetry.space_group_name_H-M   'P 1'
#
loop_
_entity.id
_entity.type
_entity.pdbx_description
1 polymer ?
#
loop_
_entity_poly.entity_id
_entity_poly.type
_entity_poly.pdbx_seq_one_letter_code
_entity_poly.pdbx_strand_id
1 'polypeptide(L)'
;MNVRYFEPMKHWEDGDIFMPKQLPWYPYAFQTPMSRATLRSRPLLKSFHNFLITEAELGNISRQEAVSMIPPLLLDIKPHHKVLDVCAAPGSKTMQIIEMMHCDEKIPEGLILANDIDNSRCYLLVRQALKRMPTSNCIVINEDAAFLPSLSIDKDTSEPLLFDRVLCDVICSGDGTFRKSPDMWQSWNPVKGLGLHKLQVNIAQRAAQLLAVNGEFFSISFIIFKFMI
;
A
#
# COMPACT_ATOMS: atom_id res chain seq x y z
N MET A 1 6.14 23.31 -3.15
CA MET A 1 6.94 22.28 -3.84
C MET A 1 7.39 22.74 -5.23
N ASN A 2 6.46 23.15 -6.11
CA ASN A 2 6.73 23.55 -7.50
C ASN A 2 7.76 24.69 -7.64
N VAL A 3 7.53 25.85 -7.02
CA VAL A 3 8.41 27.02 -7.13
C VAL A 3 9.77 26.78 -6.46
N ARG A 4 9.76 26.23 -5.25
CA ARG A 4 10.97 26.09 -4.42
C ARG A 4 11.95 25.02 -4.91
N TYR A 5 11.45 23.92 -5.47
CA TYR A 5 12.29 22.77 -5.81
C TYR A 5 12.24 22.43 -7.31
N PHE A 6 11.08 22.52 -7.96
CA PHE A 6 10.96 22.04 -9.35
C PHE A 6 11.39 23.08 -10.38
N GLU A 7 11.11 24.36 -10.18
CA GLU A 7 11.55 25.42 -11.09
C GLU A 7 13.08 25.52 -11.21
N PRO A 8 13.87 25.44 -10.12
CA PRO A 8 15.32 25.38 -10.23
C PRO A 8 15.81 24.17 -11.05
N MET A 9 15.17 23.00 -10.89
CA MET A 9 15.53 21.78 -11.61
C MET A 9 15.35 21.89 -13.13
N LYS A 10 14.49 22.79 -13.63
CA LYS A 10 14.32 23.02 -15.07
C LYS A 10 15.56 23.62 -15.74
N HIS A 11 16.40 24.29 -14.97
CA HIS A 11 17.55 25.05 -15.46
C HIS A 11 18.88 24.30 -15.25
N TRP A 12 18.82 23.06 -14.75
CA TRP A 12 20.02 22.26 -14.54
C TRP A 12 20.34 21.46 -15.80
N GLU A 13 21.55 21.62 -16.32
CA GLU A 13 22.04 20.92 -17.53
C GLU A 13 22.55 19.49 -17.25
N ASP A 14 22.42 19.01 -16.01
CA ASP A 14 22.82 17.66 -15.62
C ASP A 14 21.77 16.64 -16.13
N GLY A 15 22.14 15.88 -17.16
CA GLY A 15 21.24 14.96 -17.87
C GLY A 15 20.63 13.83 -17.02
N ASP A 16 21.10 13.65 -15.79
CA ASP A 16 20.55 12.69 -14.83
C ASP A 16 19.52 13.29 -13.85
N ILE A 17 19.26 14.59 -13.92
CA ILE A 17 18.30 15.27 -13.04
C ILE A 17 16.98 15.48 -13.77
N PHE A 18 15.93 14.88 -13.22
CA PHE A 18 14.60 14.92 -13.82
C PHE A 18 13.61 15.58 -12.86
N MET A 19 12.94 16.63 -13.33
CA MET A 19 11.83 17.24 -12.61
C MET A 19 10.74 16.19 -12.33
N PRO A 20 10.32 16.01 -11.06
CA PRO A 20 9.18 15.16 -10.76
C PRO A 20 7.92 15.63 -11.49
N LYS A 21 7.21 14.69 -12.12
CA LYS A 21 5.97 14.96 -12.86
C LYS A 21 4.80 14.41 -12.07
N GLN A 22 3.69 15.15 -12.03
CA GLN A 22 2.46 14.65 -11.42
C GLN A 22 1.93 13.44 -12.21
N LEU A 23 1.38 12.47 -11.50
CA LEU A 23 0.66 11.35 -12.13
C LEU A 23 -0.67 11.87 -12.71
N PRO A 24 -1.01 11.51 -13.96
CA PRO A 24 -2.20 12.07 -14.62
C PRO A 24 -3.52 11.61 -13.98
N TRP A 25 -3.50 10.48 -13.27
CA TRP A 25 -4.68 9.85 -12.67
C TRP A 25 -4.74 9.96 -11.14
N TYR A 26 -3.74 10.56 -10.49
CA TYR A 26 -3.77 10.75 -9.04
C TYR A 26 -3.27 12.16 -8.66
N PRO A 27 -4.18 13.06 -8.23
CA PRO A 27 -3.81 14.38 -7.73
C PRO A 27 -2.79 14.29 -6.61
N TYR A 28 -1.87 15.26 -6.55
CA TYR A 28 -0.82 15.37 -5.53
C TYR A 28 0.20 14.22 -5.47
N ALA A 29 0.09 13.21 -6.33
CA ALA A 29 1.10 12.17 -6.49
C ALA A 29 2.09 12.54 -7.60
N PHE A 30 3.39 12.45 -7.29
CA PHE A 30 4.47 12.79 -8.22
C PHE A 30 5.38 11.59 -8.46
N GLN A 31 5.81 11.42 -9.71
CA GLN A 31 6.77 10.42 -10.14
C GLN A 31 8.06 11.05 -10.65
N THR A 32 9.18 10.40 -10.38
CA THR A 32 10.49 10.76 -10.94
C THR A 32 11.26 9.49 -11.29
N PRO A 33 12.00 9.46 -12.43
CA PRO A 33 12.89 8.35 -12.74
C PRO A 33 14.16 8.35 -11.89
N MET A 34 14.44 9.42 -11.14
CA MET A 34 15.63 9.52 -10.31
C MET A 34 15.62 8.47 -9.18
N SER A 35 16.68 7.68 -9.11
CA SER A 35 16.85 6.69 -8.04
C SER A 35 17.15 7.36 -6.69
N ARG A 36 16.98 6.61 -5.59
CA ARG A 36 17.40 7.05 -4.26
C ARG A 36 18.90 7.37 -4.21
N ALA A 37 19.72 6.63 -4.96
CA ALA A 37 21.15 6.87 -5.04
C ALA A 37 21.44 8.22 -5.71
N THR A 38 20.77 8.52 -6.82
CA THR A 38 20.87 9.79 -7.56
C THR A 38 20.46 10.97 -6.69
N LEU A 39 19.33 10.87 -5.97
CA LEU A 39 18.88 11.93 -5.04
C LEU A 39 19.88 12.21 -3.92
N ARG A 40 20.63 11.20 -3.47
CA ARG A 40 21.60 11.30 -2.37
C ARG A 40 22.98 11.77 -2.83
N SER A 41 23.43 11.33 -4.00
CA SER A 41 24.80 11.58 -4.47
C SER A 41 25.00 12.98 -5.03
N ARG A 42 23.95 13.60 -5.57
CA ARG A 42 24.04 14.89 -6.27
C ARG A 42 23.93 16.06 -5.28
N PRO A 43 24.95 16.94 -5.17
CA PRO A 43 24.90 18.08 -4.26
C PRO A 43 23.73 19.04 -4.51
N LEU A 44 23.38 19.26 -5.79
CA LEU A 44 22.26 20.10 -6.21
C LEU A 44 20.90 19.62 -5.65
N LEU A 45 20.75 18.30 -5.49
CA LEU A 45 19.52 17.68 -4.98
C LEU A 45 19.48 17.59 -3.45
N LYS A 46 20.54 17.98 -2.73
CA LYS A 46 20.63 17.81 -1.26
C LYS A 46 19.49 18.50 -0.51
N SER A 47 19.13 19.72 -0.89
CA SER A 47 18.02 20.46 -0.26
C SER A 47 16.67 19.75 -0.48
N PHE A 48 16.44 19.27 -1.71
CA PHE A 48 15.23 18.51 -2.06
C PHE A 48 15.19 17.14 -1.38
N HIS A 49 16.33 16.44 -1.30
CA HIS A 49 16.45 15.17 -0.60
C HIS A 49 16.12 15.30 0.89
N ASN A 50 16.65 16.33 1.55
CA ASN A 50 16.37 16.61 2.96
C ASN A 50 14.89 16.92 3.16
N PHE A 51 14.29 17.75 2.29
CA PHE A 51 12.85 18.00 2.30
C PHE A 51 12.04 16.70 2.21
N LEU A 52 12.36 15.82 1.26
CA LEU A 52 11.68 14.53 1.11
C LEU A 52 11.86 13.58 2.31
N ILE A 53 12.95 13.71 3.07
CA ILE A 53 13.15 12.93 4.30
C ILE A 53 12.29 13.52 5.41
N THR A 54 12.40 14.83 5.64
CA THR A 54 11.65 15.52 6.69
C THR A 54 10.15 15.37 6.51
N GLU A 55 9.61 15.62 5.32
CA GLU A 55 8.17 15.47 5.06
C GLU A 55 7.70 14.01 5.19
N ALA A 56 8.56 13.03 4.87
CA ALA A 56 8.24 11.62 5.05
C ALA A 56 8.30 11.16 6.52
N GLU A 57 9.14 11.79 7.33
CA GLU A 57 9.18 11.58 8.78
C GLU A 57 7.98 12.22 9.49
N LEU A 58 7.53 13.37 9.00
CA LEU A 58 6.33 14.07 9.48
C LEU A 58 5.02 13.43 9.00
N GLY A 59 5.07 12.53 8.01
CA GLY A 59 3.89 11.85 7.45
C GLY A 59 3.19 12.58 6.31
N ASN A 60 3.69 13.74 5.86
CA ASN A 60 3.12 14.53 4.77
C ASN A 60 3.42 13.95 3.38
N ILE A 61 4.51 13.17 3.23
CA ILE A 61 4.89 12.56 1.96
C ILE A 61 5.19 11.07 2.14
N SER A 62 4.47 10.24 1.41
CA SER A 62 4.73 8.80 1.33
C SER A 62 5.44 8.43 0.03
N ARG A 63 6.47 7.59 0.13
CA ARG A 63 7.07 6.96 -1.05
C ARG A 63 6.37 5.64 -1.34
N GLN A 64 5.76 5.54 -2.51
CA GLN A 64 5.04 4.35 -2.94
C GLN A 64 5.18 4.20 -4.45
N GLU A 65 5.02 2.97 -4.93
CA GLU A 65 4.98 2.71 -6.36
C GLU A 65 3.64 3.14 -6.95
N ALA A 66 3.68 3.77 -8.13
CA ALA A 66 2.50 4.22 -8.84
C ALA A 66 1.43 3.11 -8.99
N VAL A 67 1.79 1.92 -9.45
CA VAL A 67 0.81 0.81 -9.57
C VAL A 67 0.28 0.31 -8.23
N SER A 68 1.02 0.52 -7.14
CA SER A 68 0.55 0.19 -5.79
C SER A 68 -0.42 1.21 -5.21
N MET A 69 -0.58 2.40 -5.83
CA MET A 69 -1.54 3.43 -5.40
C MET A 69 -2.95 3.21 -5.97
N ILE A 70 -3.06 2.47 -7.07
CA ILE A 70 -4.33 2.23 -7.78
C ILE A 70 -5.35 1.47 -6.91
N PRO A 71 -4.98 0.40 -6.18
CA PRO A 71 -5.97 -0.43 -5.49
C PRO A 71 -6.80 0.29 -4.42
N PRO A 72 -6.21 1.08 -3.50
CA PRO A 72 -7.02 1.85 -2.56
C PRO A 72 -7.94 2.86 -3.25
N LEU A 73 -7.51 3.46 -4.37
CA LEU A 73 -8.34 4.39 -5.14
C LEU A 73 -9.56 3.70 -5.78
N LEU A 74 -9.40 2.47 -6.25
CA LEU A 74 -10.49 1.68 -6.84
C LEU A 74 -11.49 1.16 -5.81
N LEU A 75 -11.08 1.03 -4.55
CA LEU A 75 -11.97 0.66 -3.44
C LEU A 75 -12.82 1.82 -2.92
N ASP A 76 -12.67 3.04 -3.46
CA ASP A 76 -13.41 4.25 -3.07
C ASP A 76 -13.68 4.36 -1.56
N ILE A 77 -12.59 4.28 -0.77
CA ILE A 77 -12.68 4.26 0.69
C ILE A 77 -13.33 5.56 1.20
N LYS A 78 -14.28 5.42 2.15
CA LYS A 78 -14.98 6.52 2.83
C LYS A 78 -14.69 6.49 4.33
N PRO A 79 -14.85 7.63 5.05
CA PRO A 79 -14.59 7.72 6.49
C PRO A 79 -15.33 6.70 7.35
N HIS A 80 -16.56 6.32 6.98
CA HIS A 80 -17.40 5.38 7.75
C HIS A 80 -17.17 3.90 7.40
N HIS A 81 -16.37 3.59 6.37
CA HIS A 81 -16.15 2.20 5.95
C HIS A 81 -15.32 1.42 6.98
N LYS A 82 -15.70 0.16 7.21
CA LYS A 82 -14.85 -0.86 7.82
C LYS A 82 -14.01 -1.50 6.73
N VAL A 83 -12.69 -1.33 6.81
CA VAL A 83 -11.73 -1.77 5.80
C VAL A 83 -10.85 -2.90 6.36
N LEU A 84 -10.64 -3.94 5.57
CA LEU A 84 -9.69 -5.02 5.87
C LEU A 84 -8.53 -4.97 4.87
N ASP A 85 -7.30 -4.81 5.37
CA ASP A 85 -6.07 -5.00 4.60
C ASP A 85 -5.46 -6.34 5.01
N VAL A 86 -5.63 -7.35 4.16
CA VAL A 86 -5.38 -8.77 4.49
C VAL A 86 -3.88 -9.09 4.63
N CYS A 87 -3.03 -8.36 3.91
CA CYS A 87 -1.58 -8.54 3.85
C CYS A 87 -0.91 -7.16 3.81
N ALA A 88 -1.03 -6.44 4.92
CA ALA A 88 -0.80 -5.01 5.01
C ALA A 88 0.67 -4.58 4.97
N ALA A 89 1.60 -5.40 5.48
CA ALA A 89 2.97 -4.94 5.63
C ALA A 89 3.68 -4.83 4.25
N PRO A 90 4.51 -3.79 4.01
CA PRO A 90 5.10 -2.87 4.99
C PRO A 90 4.22 -1.68 5.40
N GLY A 91 3.01 -1.51 4.83
CA GLY A 91 2.03 -0.52 5.28
C GLY A 91 1.75 0.66 4.34
N SER A 92 2.34 0.68 3.14
CA SER A 92 2.11 1.80 2.20
C SER A 92 0.65 1.94 1.76
N LYS A 93 -0.02 0.82 1.44
CA LYS A 93 -1.44 0.81 1.06
C LYS A 93 -2.33 1.09 2.26
N THR A 94 -2.03 0.51 3.41
CA THR A 94 -2.69 0.79 4.69
C THR A 94 -2.67 2.29 5.02
N MET A 95 -1.51 2.94 4.86
CA MET A 95 -1.37 4.38 5.10
C MET A 95 -2.17 5.21 4.09
N GLN A 96 -2.21 4.80 2.82
CA GLN A 96 -3.05 5.44 1.81
C GLN A 96 -4.55 5.28 2.14
N ILE A 97 -4.97 4.12 2.65
CA ILE A 97 -6.36 3.91 3.11
C ILE A 97 -6.67 4.83 4.29
N ILE A 98 -5.77 4.94 5.27
CA ILE A 98 -5.93 5.85 6.40
C ILE A 98 -6.08 7.29 5.93
N GLU A 99 -5.24 7.73 4.98
CA GLU A 99 -5.34 9.07 4.38
C GLU A 99 -6.72 9.30 3.74
N MET A 100 -7.21 8.33 2.97
CA MET A 100 -8.54 8.41 2.34
C MET A 100 -9.68 8.46 3.36
N MET A 101 -9.59 7.71 4.47
CA MET A 101 -10.59 7.76 5.55
C MET A 101 -10.61 9.12 6.27
N HIS A 102 -9.48 9.82 6.31
CA HIS A 102 -9.32 11.11 6.99
C HIS A 102 -9.51 12.33 6.06
N CYS A 103 -9.82 12.13 4.77
CA CYS A 103 -9.95 13.23 3.82
C CYS A 103 -11.06 14.24 4.18
N ASP A 104 -12.23 13.74 4.61
CA ASP A 104 -13.41 14.58 4.88
C ASP A 104 -13.63 14.82 6.39
N GLU A 105 -13.15 13.90 7.25
CA GLU A 105 -13.37 13.90 8.68
C GLU A 105 -12.07 13.76 9.46
N LYS A 106 -11.88 14.57 10.51
CA LYS A 106 -10.68 14.49 11.37
C LYS A 106 -10.61 13.23 12.22
N ILE A 107 -11.78 12.68 12.56
CA ILE A 107 -11.92 11.45 13.34
C ILE A 107 -12.98 10.63 12.61
N PRO A 108 -12.57 9.73 11.71
CA PRO A 108 -13.51 8.89 10.97
C PRO A 108 -14.27 7.96 11.93
N GLU A 109 -15.51 7.63 11.58
CA GLU A 109 -16.31 6.63 12.30
C GLU A 109 -15.82 5.19 12.02
N GLY A 110 -15.35 4.93 10.80
CA GLY A 110 -14.92 3.63 10.33
C GLY A 110 -13.62 3.14 10.97
N LEU A 111 -13.16 1.97 10.55
CA LEU A 111 -11.88 1.41 11.00
C LEU A 111 -11.16 0.68 9.88
N ILE A 112 -9.84 0.58 10.00
CA ILE A 112 -9.01 -0.32 9.21
C ILE A 112 -8.43 -1.41 10.12
N LEU A 113 -8.67 -2.67 9.74
CA LEU A 113 -7.99 -3.83 10.30
C LEU A 113 -6.86 -4.24 9.34
N ALA A 114 -5.63 -4.09 9.77
CA ALA A 114 -4.44 -4.39 8.99
C ALA A 114 -3.78 -5.67 9.51
N ASN A 115 -3.71 -6.70 8.67
CA ASN A 115 -3.18 -8.01 9.00
C ASN A 115 -1.87 -8.29 8.25
N ASP A 116 -0.90 -8.92 8.91
CA ASP A 116 0.21 -9.61 8.24
C ASP A 116 0.60 -10.85 9.04
N ILE A 117 1.01 -11.92 8.36
CA ILE A 117 1.41 -13.17 9.02
C ILE A 117 2.77 -13.05 9.70
N ASP A 118 3.63 -12.15 9.24
CA ASP A 118 4.98 -11.97 9.78
C ASP A 118 4.97 -10.87 10.85
N ASN A 119 5.19 -11.29 12.10
CA ASN A 119 5.21 -10.40 13.25
C ASN A 119 6.28 -9.29 13.14
N SER A 120 7.46 -9.61 12.58
CA SER A 120 8.50 -8.60 12.35
C SER A 120 8.05 -7.52 11.36
N ARG A 121 7.27 -7.91 10.35
CA ARG A 121 6.67 -7.00 9.37
C ARG A 121 5.49 -6.23 9.96
N CYS A 122 4.73 -6.78 10.91
CA CYS A 122 3.74 -6.04 11.68
C CYS A 122 4.36 -4.89 12.48
N TYR A 123 5.55 -5.08 13.08
CA TYR A 123 6.26 -3.97 13.75
C TYR A 123 6.65 -2.86 12.79
N LEU A 124 7.03 -3.20 11.54
CA LEU A 124 7.30 -2.20 10.51
C LEU A 124 6.02 -1.46 10.11
N LEU A 125 4.91 -2.18 9.94
CA LEU A 125 3.59 -1.61 9.65
C LEU A 125 3.17 -0.61 10.74
N VAL A 126 3.23 -0.99 12.01
CA VAL A 126 2.95 -0.11 13.16
C VAL A 126 3.85 1.13 13.13
N ARG A 127 5.16 0.95 12.91
CA ARG A 127 6.12 2.06 12.84
C ARG A 127 5.93 2.96 11.61
N GLN A 128 5.40 2.45 10.50
CA GLN A 128 5.19 3.24 9.29
C GLN A 128 3.83 3.92 9.29
N ALA A 129 2.75 3.18 9.55
CA ALA A 129 1.40 3.71 9.54
C ALA A 129 1.10 4.55 10.79
N LEU A 130 1.20 3.95 11.99
CA LEU A 130 0.74 4.60 13.23
C LEU A 130 1.68 5.71 13.72
N LYS A 131 2.99 5.60 13.47
CA LYS A 131 3.94 6.65 13.88
C LYS A 131 3.81 7.90 13.00
N ARG A 132 3.57 7.72 11.69
CA ARG A 132 3.52 8.84 10.73
C ARG A 132 2.13 9.44 10.63
N MET A 133 1.09 8.62 10.79
CA MET A 133 -0.30 9.02 10.81
C MET A 133 -0.95 8.50 12.11
N PRO A 134 -0.90 9.28 13.20
CA PRO A 134 -1.53 8.89 14.45
C PRO A 134 -3.05 8.90 14.27
N THR A 135 -3.63 7.71 14.10
CA THR A 135 -5.08 7.49 13.95
C THR A 135 -5.54 6.50 15.01
N SER A 136 -6.70 6.74 15.62
CA SER A 136 -7.37 5.78 16.51
C SER A 136 -8.05 4.64 15.76
N ASN A 137 -8.23 4.79 14.45
CA ASN A 137 -9.08 3.93 13.63
C ASN A 137 -8.31 2.77 12.98
N CYS A 138 -7.07 2.51 13.38
CA CYS A 138 -6.24 1.46 12.79
C CYS A 138 -5.89 0.39 13.84
N ILE A 139 -6.25 -0.85 13.54
CA ILE A 139 -5.98 -2.03 14.35
C ILE A 139 -5.03 -2.92 13.57
N VAL A 140 -3.92 -3.32 14.18
CA VAL A 140 -2.96 -4.25 13.58
C VAL A 140 -3.09 -5.61 14.24
N ILE A 141 -3.27 -6.66 13.43
CA ILE A 141 -3.31 -8.06 13.88
C ILE A 141 -2.23 -8.88 13.18
N ASN A 142 -1.89 -10.03 13.77
CA ASN A 142 -0.89 -10.94 13.25
C ASN A 142 -1.47 -12.35 13.16
N GLU A 143 -2.13 -12.64 12.04
CA GLU A 143 -2.82 -13.91 11.80
C GLU A 143 -2.58 -14.43 10.38
N ASP A 144 -2.76 -15.74 10.20
CA ASP A 144 -2.79 -16.33 8.87
C ASP A 144 -4.03 -15.86 8.11
N ALA A 145 -3.80 -15.14 7.01
CA ALA A 145 -4.83 -14.59 6.15
C ALA A 145 -5.85 -15.64 5.64
N ALA A 146 -5.43 -16.90 5.46
CA ALA A 146 -6.30 -17.98 5.02
C ALA A 146 -7.28 -18.43 6.13
N PHE A 147 -6.98 -18.12 7.39
CA PHE A 147 -7.73 -18.54 8.58
C PHE A 147 -8.16 -17.37 9.47
N LEU A 148 -8.23 -16.15 8.93
CA LEU A 148 -8.64 -14.96 9.69
C LEU A 148 -9.94 -15.23 10.48
N PRO A 149 -10.01 -14.95 11.79
CA PRO A 149 -11.20 -15.24 12.57
C PRO A 149 -12.37 -14.34 12.16
N SER A 150 -13.60 -14.84 12.31
CA SER A 150 -14.78 -13.98 12.26
C SER A 150 -14.86 -13.22 13.58
N LEU A 151 -14.62 -11.92 13.54
CA LEU A 151 -14.71 -11.06 14.72
C LEU A 151 -16.19 -10.78 15.02
N SER A 152 -16.56 -10.47 16.26
CA SER A 152 -17.90 -9.99 16.62
C SER A 152 -17.78 -8.73 17.47
N ILE A 153 -18.70 -7.78 17.31
CA ILE A 153 -18.71 -6.53 18.08
C ILE A 153 -19.35 -6.78 19.45
N ASP A 154 -20.45 -7.52 19.47
CA ASP A 154 -21.18 -7.87 20.68
C ASP A 154 -20.94 -9.35 21.02
N LYS A 155 -20.85 -9.64 22.32
CA LYS A 155 -20.80 -11.01 22.83
C LYS A 155 -22.18 -11.67 22.74
N ASP A 156 -23.24 -10.88 22.76
CA ASP A 156 -24.60 -11.39 22.92
C ASP A 156 -25.31 -11.64 21.58
N THR A 157 -25.01 -10.86 20.53
CA THR A 157 -25.71 -10.99 19.23
C THR A 157 -25.10 -12.03 18.30
N SER A 158 -23.89 -12.56 18.57
CA SER A 158 -23.18 -13.55 17.73
C SER A 158 -23.03 -13.17 16.24
N GLU A 159 -23.36 -11.94 15.85
CA GLU A 159 -23.25 -11.50 14.46
C GLU A 159 -21.79 -11.20 14.11
N PRO A 160 -21.28 -11.76 12.99
CA PRO A 160 -19.92 -11.50 12.58
C PRO A 160 -19.78 -10.05 12.10
N LEU A 161 -18.69 -9.41 12.52
CA LEU A 161 -18.19 -8.17 11.95
C LEU A 161 -17.81 -8.43 10.48
N LEU A 162 -18.54 -7.77 9.58
CA LEU A 162 -18.24 -7.75 8.16
C LEU A 162 -17.63 -6.40 7.76
N PHE A 163 -16.78 -6.44 6.73
CA PHE A 163 -16.06 -5.28 6.20
C PHE A 163 -16.72 -4.76 4.93
N ASP A 164 -16.83 -3.44 4.81
CA ASP A 164 -17.39 -2.78 3.63
C ASP A 164 -16.40 -2.78 2.47
N ARG A 165 -15.11 -2.83 2.79
CA ARG A 165 -14.00 -2.82 1.82
C ARG A 165 -12.93 -3.81 2.22
N VAL A 166 -12.49 -4.64 1.28
CA VAL A 166 -11.43 -5.62 1.53
C VAL A 166 -10.35 -5.51 0.46
N LEU A 167 -9.14 -5.20 0.91
CA LEU A 167 -7.93 -5.16 0.10
C LEU A 167 -7.12 -6.44 0.33
N CYS A 168 -6.92 -7.19 -0.76
CA CYS A 168 -6.22 -8.46 -0.75
C CYS A 168 -4.96 -8.37 -1.64
N ASP A 169 -3.89 -7.80 -1.10
CA ASP A 169 -2.56 -7.73 -1.74
C ASP A 169 -1.69 -8.93 -1.34
N VAL A 170 -2.01 -10.10 -1.90
CA VAL A 170 -1.41 -11.37 -1.49
C VAL A 170 -0.03 -11.60 -2.10
N ILE A 171 0.77 -12.38 -1.38
CA ILE A 171 2.07 -12.87 -1.88
C ILE A 171 1.85 -13.56 -3.24
N CYS A 172 2.64 -13.16 -4.23
CA CYS A 172 2.61 -13.70 -5.58
C CYS A 172 4.03 -14.04 -6.05
N SER A 173 4.14 -14.59 -7.27
CA SER A 173 5.44 -14.90 -7.89
C SER A 173 6.29 -13.64 -8.16
N GLY A 174 5.69 -12.44 -8.10
CA GLY A 174 6.39 -11.17 -8.15
C GLY A 174 6.85 -10.78 -9.55
N ASP A 175 6.30 -11.37 -10.62
CA ASP A 175 6.71 -11.16 -12.01
C ASP A 175 6.70 -9.67 -12.38
N GLY A 176 5.70 -8.93 -11.89
CA GLY A 176 5.56 -7.48 -12.12
C GLY A 176 6.70 -6.64 -11.54
N THR A 177 7.57 -7.22 -10.71
CA THR A 177 8.67 -6.52 -10.05
C THR A 177 10.03 -6.77 -10.70
N PHE A 178 10.14 -7.58 -11.76
CA PHE A 178 11.41 -7.86 -12.45
C PHE A 178 12.15 -6.60 -12.90
N ARG A 179 11.40 -5.56 -13.30
CA ARG A 179 11.99 -4.25 -13.67
C ARG A 179 12.78 -3.60 -12.53
N LYS A 180 12.39 -3.85 -11.27
CA LYS A 180 13.02 -3.28 -10.07
C LYS A 180 14.06 -4.22 -9.46
N SER A 181 13.81 -5.52 -9.55
CA SER A 181 14.64 -6.56 -8.96
C SER A 181 14.96 -7.61 -10.01
N PRO A 182 15.88 -7.32 -10.96
CA PRO A 182 16.24 -8.24 -12.05
C PRO A 182 16.73 -9.60 -11.54
N ASP A 183 17.37 -9.63 -10.36
CA ASP A 183 17.87 -10.86 -9.72
C ASP A 183 16.76 -11.89 -9.45
N MET A 184 15.50 -11.44 -9.28
CA MET A 184 14.36 -12.33 -9.09
C MET A 184 14.15 -13.27 -10.28
N TRP A 185 14.54 -12.85 -11.49
CA TRP A 185 14.45 -13.67 -12.71
C TRP A 185 15.20 -15.00 -12.57
N GLN A 186 16.37 -14.98 -11.95
CA GLN A 186 17.20 -16.18 -11.77
C GLN A 186 16.53 -17.23 -10.87
N SER A 187 15.72 -16.77 -9.92
CA SER A 187 15.02 -17.63 -8.97
C SER A 187 13.58 -17.96 -9.38
N TRP A 188 13.09 -17.34 -10.46
CA TRP A 188 11.72 -17.48 -10.89
C TRP A 188 11.48 -18.81 -11.59
N ASN A 189 10.37 -19.46 -11.28
CA ASN A 189 9.90 -20.63 -12.02
C ASN A 189 8.37 -20.76 -11.93
N PRO A 190 7.73 -21.42 -12.92
CA PRO A 190 6.27 -21.62 -12.92
C PRO A 190 5.76 -22.42 -11.72
N VAL A 191 6.58 -23.34 -11.18
CA VAL A 191 6.22 -24.20 -10.05
C VAL A 191 5.95 -23.37 -8.79
N LYS A 192 6.75 -22.32 -8.53
CA LYS A 192 6.52 -21.38 -7.43
C LYS A 192 5.18 -20.65 -7.58
N GLY A 193 4.86 -20.18 -8.79
CA GLY A 193 3.58 -19.54 -9.07
C GLY A 193 2.39 -20.48 -8.81
N LEU A 194 2.48 -21.72 -9.29
CA LEU A 194 1.45 -22.75 -9.05
C LEU A 194 1.33 -23.12 -7.57
N GLY A 195 2.45 -23.22 -6.85
CA GLY A 195 2.47 -23.48 -5.41
C GLY A 195 1.77 -22.39 -4.59
N LEU A 196 1.91 -21.12 -5.00
CA LEU A 196 1.26 -19.98 -4.35
C LEU A 196 -0.23 -19.87 -4.71
N HIS A 197 -0.65 -20.39 -5.87
CA HIS A 197 -2.02 -20.22 -6.34
C HIS A 197 -3.06 -20.74 -5.34
N LYS A 198 -2.84 -21.92 -4.75
CA LYS A 198 -3.76 -22.50 -3.76
C LYS A 198 -3.91 -21.60 -2.53
N LEU A 199 -2.79 -21.06 -2.04
CA LEU A 199 -2.80 -20.13 -0.90
C LEU A 199 -3.56 -18.84 -1.24
N GLN A 200 -3.30 -18.26 -2.41
CA GLN A 200 -3.99 -17.04 -2.88
C GLN A 200 -5.50 -17.23 -2.97
N VAL A 201 -5.95 -18.38 -3.48
CA VAL A 201 -7.38 -18.72 -3.56
C VAL A 201 -7.98 -18.85 -2.17
N ASN A 202 -7.32 -19.56 -1.26
CA ASN A 202 -7.80 -19.73 0.11
C ASN A 202 -7.93 -18.37 0.83
N ILE A 203 -6.93 -17.50 0.69
CA ILE A 203 -6.96 -16.16 1.26
C ILE A 203 -8.09 -15.34 0.65
N ALA A 204 -8.24 -15.34 -0.68
CA ALA A 204 -9.30 -14.59 -1.36
C ALA A 204 -10.70 -15.10 -0.96
N GLN A 205 -10.88 -16.42 -0.84
CA GLN A 205 -12.13 -17.02 -0.36
C GLN A 205 -12.43 -16.59 1.07
N ARG A 206 -11.44 -16.62 1.97
CA ARG A 206 -11.64 -16.19 3.35
C ARG A 206 -11.96 -14.70 3.44
N ALA A 207 -11.25 -13.87 2.69
CA ALA A 207 -11.48 -12.45 2.59
C ALA A 207 -12.89 -12.12 2.06
N ALA A 208 -13.38 -12.87 1.07
CA ALA A 208 -14.75 -12.73 0.56
C ALA A 208 -15.82 -13.11 1.59
N GLN A 209 -15.57 -14.10 2.46
CA GLN A 209 -16.48 -14.45 3.56
C GLN A 209 -16.61 -13.36 4.62
N LEU A 210 -15.58 -12.51 4.76
CA LEU A 210 -15.56 -11.39 5.71
C LEU A 210 -16.14 -10.10 5.10
N LEU A 211 -16.51 -10.10 3.83
CA LEU A 211 -17.08 -8.94 3.14
C LEU A 211 -18.57 -8.79 3.46
N ALA A 212 -18.99 -7.55 3.70
CA ALA A 212 -20.39 -7.20 3.86
C ALA A 212 -21.19 -7.39 2.55
N VAL A 213 -22.50 -7.58 2.65
CA VAL A 213 -23.38 -7.59 1.48
C VAL A 213 -23.29 -6.22 0.79
N ASN A 214 -23.00 -6.20 -0.51
CA ASN A 214 -22.69 -5.00 -1.32
C ASN A 214 -21.35 -4.32 -1.00
N GLY A 215 -20.48 -4.95 -0.20
CA GLY A 215 -19.11 -4.49 -0.02
C GLY A 215 -18.28 -4.63 -1.30
N GLU A 216 -17.19 -3.86 -1.40
CA GLU A 216 -16.27 -3.96 -2.53
C GLU A 216 -15.01 -4.75 -2.12
N PHE A 217 -14.66 -5.72 -2.96
CA PHE A 217 -13.49 -6.56 -2.80
C PHE A 217 -12.50 -6.28 -3.93
N PHE A 218 -11.26 -5.99 -3.57
CA PHE A 218 -10.18 -5.81 -4.54
C PHE A 218 -9.01 -6.72 -4.19
N SER A 219 -8.69 -7.65 -5.09
CA SER A 219 -7.51 -8.52 -4.98
C SER A 219 -6.50 -8.16 -6.04
N ILE A 220 -5.24 -8.02 -5.60
CA ILE A 220 -4.10 -7.83 -6.48
C ILE A 220 -3.22 -9.07 -6.38
N SER A 221 -2.81 -9.55 -7.54
CA SER A 221 -1.61 -10.35 -7.64
C SER A 221 -0.79 -9.75 -8.79
N PHE A 222 0.47 -9.40 -8.55
CA PHE A 222 1.37 -8.89 -9.58
C PHE A 222 1.87 -10.04 -10.47
N ILE A 223 0.94 -10.73 -11.14
CA ILE A 223 1.23 -11.82 -12.07
C ILE A 223 1.03 -11.28 -13.48
N ILE A 224 2.12 -11.20 -14.25
CA ILE A 224 2.05 -10.84 -15.68
C ILE A 224 1.61 -12.06 -16.50
N PHE A 225 2.03 -13.26 -16.10
CA PHE A 225 1.93 -14.46 -16.95
C PHE A 225 0.63 -15.25 -16.87
N LYS A 226 -0.32 -14.91 -15.97
CA LYS A 226 -1.62 -15.60 -15.89
C LYS A 226 -2.55 -15.25 -17.07
N PHE A 227 -2.22 -14.22 -17.84
CA PHE A 227 -2.95 -13.83 -19.06
C PHE A 227 -2.32 -14.35 -20.36
N MET A 228 -1.18 -15.06 -20.30
CA MET A 228 -0.44 -15.53 -21.49
C MET A 228 -0.42 -17.06 -21.66
N ILE A 229 -1.17 -17.80 -20.83
CA ILE A 229 -1.40 -19.25 -20.98
C ILE A 229 -2.90 -19.48 -20.96
#